data_AF-A0A1B6JBQ5-F1
#
_entry.id   AF-A0A1B6JBQ5-F1
#
_cell.length_a   1.000
_cell.length_b   1.000
_cell.length_c   1.000
_cell.angle_alpha   90.00
_cell.angle_beta   90.00
_cell.angle_gamma   90.00
#
_symmetry.space_group_name_H-M   'P 1'
#
loop_
_entity.id
_entity.type
_entity.pdbx_description
1 polymer ?
#
loop_
_entity_poly.entity_id
_entity_poly.type
_entity_poly.pdbx_seq_one_letter_code
_entity_poly.pdbx_strand_id
1 'polypeptide(L)'
;LHVVFCFSPVGEKFRNRALRFPALVSGCTIDWYQPWPKDALVLVAKHFITDFEIECTLEVKNELIAALGSIQDVVSKTSLEYFQRFRRATHVTPKSYLNF
;
A
#
# COMPACT_ATOMS: atom_id res chain seq x y z
N LEU A 1 16.26 16.79 -19.77
CA LEU A 1 15.58 15.47 -19.84
C LEU A 1 15.38 14.99 -18.41
N HIS A 2 14.14 14.74 -18.00
CA HIS A 2 13.84 14.15 -16.68
C HIS A 2 13.50 12.68 -16.88
N VAL A 3 14.22 11.79 -16.19
CA VAL A 3 14.03 10.34 -16.25
C VAL A 3 13.75 9.85 -14.84
N VAL A 4 12.74 9.02 -14.68
CA VAL A 4 12.35 8.42 -13.39
C VAL A 4 12.49 6.91 -13.51
N PHE A 5 13.13 6.28 -12.51
CA PHE A 5 13.26 4.83 -12.42
C PHE A 5 12.44 4.30 -11.24
N CYS A 6 11.59 3.32 -11.50
CA CYS A 6 10.81 2.65 -10.47
C CYS A 6 11.39 1.25 -10.22
N PHE A 7 11.93 1.03 -9.03
CA PHE A 7 12.49 -0.27 -8.63
C PHE A 7 11.69 -0.85 -7.47
N SER A 8 11.49 -2.17 -7.50
CA SER A 8 11.05 -2.89 -6.30
C SER A 8 12.24 -3.10 -5.37
N PRO A 9 12.14 -2.73 -4.08
CA PRO A 9 13.17 -3.04 -3.09
C PRO A 9 13.18 -4.52 -2.70
N VAL A 10 12.19 -5.30 -3.14
CA VAL A 10 12.06 -6.72 -2.81
C VAL A 10 12.98 -7.57 -3.68
N GLY A 11 13.83 -8.36 -3.03
CA GLY A 11 14.76 -9.29 -3.67
C GLY A 11 16.11 -8.67 -4.06
N GLU A 12 17.00 -9.47 -4.65
CA GLU A 12 18.40 -9.08 -4.86
C GLU A 12 18.66 -8.24 -6.11
N LYS A 13 17.70 -8.18 -7.05
CA LYS A 13 17.89 -7.54 -8.36
C LYS A 13 18.23 -6.06 -8.24
N PHE A 14 17.55 -5.33 -7.36
CA PHE A 14 17.82 -3.90 -7.15
C PHE A 14 19.23 -3.69 -6.58
N ARG A 15 19.59 -4.45 -5.53
CA ARG A 15 20.94 -4.43 -4.94
C ARG A 15 22.03 -4.69 -5.98
N ASN A 16 21.88 -5.72 -6.79
CA ASN A 16 22.86 -6.08 -7.82
C ASN A 16 23.00 -4.98 -8.90
N ARG A 17 21.90 -4.31 -9.27
CA ARG A 17 21.93 -3.16 -10.20
C ARG A 17 22.58 -1.93 -9.59
N ALA A 18 22.27 -1.61 -8.33
CA ALA A 18 22.87 -0.49 -7.62
C ALA A 18 24.40 -0.66 -7.48
N LEU A 19 24.87 -1.88 -7.23
CA LEU A 19 26.30 -2.19 -7.19
C LEU A 19 26.97 -2.09 -8.57
N ARG A 20 26.29 -2.54 -9.63
CA ARG A 20 26.82 -2.49 -11.00
C ARG A 20 26.81 -1.08 -11.59
N PHE A 21 25.90 -0.22 -11.16
CA PHE A 21 25.70 1.13 -11.67
C PHE A 21 25.58 2.14 -10.51
N PRO A 22 26.70 2.58 -9.90
CA PRO A 22 26.69 3.49 -8.75
C PRO A 22 25.98 4.83 -9.01
N ALA A 23 25.95 5.27 -10.28
CA ALA A 23 25.24 6.48 -10.71
C ALA A 23 23.73 6.45 -10.40
N LEU A 24 23.12 5.28 -10.23
CA LEU A 24 21.71 5.16 -9.82
C LEU A 24 21.45 5.73 -8.42
N VAL A 25 22.47 5.76 -7.56
CA VAL A 25 22.37 6.27 -6.18
C VAL A 25 22.97 7.66 -6.09
N SER A 26 24.11 7.92 -6.75
CA SER A 26 24.78 9.23 -6.66
C SER A 26 24.20 10.30 -7.58
N GLY A 27 23.55 9.91 -8.68
CA GLY A 27 23.03 10.82 -9.70
C GLY A 27 21.50 10.98 -9.70
N CYS A 28 20.79 10.33 -8.77
CA CYS A 28 19.34 10.38 -8.66
C CYS A 28 18.91 10.69 -7.22
N THR A 29 17.76 11.35 -7.08
CA THR A 29 17.09 11.48 -5.78
C THR A 29 16.30 10.21 -5.50
N ILE A 30 16.47 9.64 -4.31
CA ILE A 30 15.74 8.45 -3.88
C ILE A 30 14.46 8.88 -3.16
N ASP A 31 13.34 8.35 -3.61
CA ASP A 31 12.03 8.49 -2.97
C ASP A 31 11.51 7.11 -2.54
N TRP A 32 11.04 7.01 -1.29
CA TRP A 32 10.63 5.75 -0.67
C TRP A 32 9.12 5.64 -0.58
N TYR A 33 8.56 4.60 -1.22
CA TYR A 33 7.14 4.31 -1.15
C TYR A 33 6.85 3.37 0.03
N GLN A 34 6.31 3.93 1.10
CA GLN A 34 5.91 3.18 2.28
C GLN A 34 4.47 2.64 2.14
N PRO A 35 4.13 1.56 2.89
CA PRO A 35 2.74 1.14 3.02
C PRO A 35 1.86 2.29 3.51
N TRP A 36 0.61 2.33 3.05
CA TRP A 36 -0.33 3.36 3.47
C TRP A 36 -0.63 3.25 4.97
N PRO A 37 -0.51 4.35 5.74
CA PRO A 37 -0.96 4.35 7.13
C PRO A 37 -2.48 4.23 7.19
N LYS A 38 -3.00 3.81 8.35
CA LYS A 38 -4.43 3.64 8.57
C LYS A 38 -5.25 4.88 8.19
N ASP A 39 -4.75 6.06 8.52
CA ASP A 39 -5.43 7.33 8.20
C ASP A 39 -5.57 7.55 6.70
N ALA A 40 -4.54 7.18 5.91
CA ALA A 40 -4.60 7.23 4.46
C ALA A 40 -5.64 6.24 3.90
N LEU A 41 -5.74 5.03 4.48
CA LEU A 41 -6.77 4.05 4.10
C LEU A 41 -8.18 4.61 4.35
N VAL A 42 -8.41 5.22 5.51
CA VAL A 42 -9.69 5.84 5.86
C VAL A 42 -10.02 7.01 4.92
N LEU A 43 -9.05 7.85 4.57
CA LEU A 43 -9.25 8.96 3.62
C LEU A 43 -9.60 8.45 2.22
N VAL A 44 -8.94 7.39 1.76
CA VAL A 44 -9.25 6.76 0.48
C VAL A 44 -10.67 6.19 0.51
N ALA A 45 -11.02 5.41 1.53
CA ALA A 45 -12.39 4.91 1.69
C ALA A 45 -13.43 6.04 1.73
N LYS A 46 -13.14 7.11 2.47
CA LYS A 46 -14.00 8.30 2.53
C LYS A 46 -14.22 8.89 1.14
N HIS A 47 -13.16 9.05 0.36
CA HIS A 47 -13.24 9.62 -0.99
C HIS A 47 -14.17 8.79 -1.88
N PHE A 48 -14.04 7.46 -1.88
CA PHE A 48 -14.89 6.57 -2.70
C PHE A 48 -16.33 6.45 -2.19
N ILE A 49 -16.56 6.48 -0.88
CA ILE A 49 -17.90 6.29 -0.30
C ILE A 49 -18.72 7.58 -0.24
N THR A 50 -18.09 8.76 -0.22
CA THR A 50 -18.80 10.03 -0.07
C THR A 50 -19.90 10.19 -1.14
N ASP A 51 -19.54 9.95 -2.40
CA ASP A 51 -20.45 10.09 -3.55
C ASP A 51 -21.27 8.83 -3.85
N PHE A 52 -21.03 7.74 -3.12
CA PHE A 52 -21.79 6.50 -3.27
C PHE A 52 -23.07 6.55 -2.44
N GLU A 53 -24.23 6.36 -3.07
CA GLU A 53 -25.52 6.31 -2.40
C GLU A 53 -25.69 4.99 -1.64
N ILE A 54 -25.91 5.09 -0.33
CA ILE A 54 -26.16 3.96 0.57
C ILE A 54 -27.37 4.33 1.42
N GLU A 55 -28.34 3.41 1.52
CA GLU A 55 -29.48 3.55 2.44
C GLU A 55 -29.02 3.31 3.89
N CYS A 56 -28.39 4.33 4.50
CA CYS A 56 -28.00 4.32 5.90
C CYS A 56 -27.94 5.75 6.47
N THR A 57 -27.83 5.86 7.80
CA THR A 57 -27.59 7.17 8.42
C THR A 57 -26.15 7.62 8.19
N LEU A 58 -25.90 8.92 8.33
CA LEU A 58 -24.56 9.48 8.14
C LEU A 58 -23.54 8.91 9.14
N GLU A 59 -23.98 8.61 10.36
CA GLU A 59 -23.16 7.98 11.40
C GLU A 59 -22.69 6.58 10.96
N VAL A 60 -23.62 5.75 10.49
CA VAL A 60 -23.31 4.40 9.99
C VAL A 60 -22.41 4.46 8.76
N LYS A 61 -22.60 5.45 7.88
CA LYS A 61 -21.72 5.67 6.72
C LYS A 61 -20.28 5.99 7.15
N ASN A 62 -20.10 6.80 8.20
CA ASN A 62 -18.78 7.13 8.75
C ASN A 62 -18.12 5.92 9.45
N GLU A 63 -18.90 5.12 10.18
CA GLU A 63 -18.41 3.87 10.77
C GLU A 63 -17.94 2.88 9.71
N LEU A 64 -18.68 2.75 8.61
CA LEU A 64 -18.30 1.91 7.46
C LEU A 64 -16.95 2.35 6.87
N ILE A 65 -16.74 3.65 6.68
CA ILE A 65 -15.47 4.21 6.18
C ILE A 65 -14.32 3.85 7.13
N ALA A 66 -14.51 4.01 8.45
CA ALA A 66 -13.50 3.64 9.45
C ALA A 66 -13.23 2.13 9.50
N ALA A 67 -14.27 1.31 9.30
CA ALA A 67 -14.18 -0.14 9.24
C ALA A 67 -13.34 -0.60 8.05
N LEU A 68 -13.56 -0.05 6.86
CA LEU A 68 -12.78 -0.40 5.65
C LEU A 68 -11.29 -0.15 5.82
N GLY A 69 -10.91 1.00 6.41
CA GLY A 69 -9.51 1.28 6.71
C GLY A 69 -8.92 0.30 7.73
N SER A 70 -9.71 -0.11 8.73
CA SER A 70 -9.30 -1.09 9.75
C SER A 70 -9.16 -2.51 9.18
N ILE A 71 -10.09 -2.93 8.31
CA ILE A 71 -10.06 -4.25 7.66
C ILE A 71 -8.77 -4.40 6.84
N GLN A 72 -8.41 -3.39 6.05
CA GLN A 72 -7.21 -3.44 5.22
C GLN A 72 -5.91 -3.48 6.04
N ASP A 73 -5.86 -2.77 7.18
CA ASP A 73 -4.77 -2.88 8.15
C ASP A 73 -4.67 -4.30 8.74
N VAL A 74 -5.80 -4.91 9.10
CA VAL A 74 -5.85 -6.31 9.58
C VAL A 74 -5.37 -7.27 8.52
N VAL A 75 -5.82 -7.16 7.26
CA VAL A 75 -5.37 -8.00 6.14
C VAL A 75 -3.85 -7.91 5.95
N SER A 76 -3.28 -6.71 6.07
CA SER A 76 -1.83 -6.49 6.00
C SER A 76 -1.07 -7.21 7.12
N LYS A 77 -1.56 -7.13 8.36
CA LYS A 77 -0.98 -7.84 9.52
C LYS A 77 -1.11 -9.35 9.39
N THR A 78 -2.30 -9.84 9.02
CA THR A 78 -2.56 -11.28 8.83
C THR A 78 -1.72 -11.85 7.70
N SER A 79 -1.45 -11.09 6.64
CA SER A 79 -0.53 -11.50 5.57
C SER A 79 0.88 -11.80 6.12
N LEU A 80 1.38 -10.97 7.03
CA LEU A 80 2.67 -11.19 7.70
C LEU A 80 2.65 -12.43 8.59
N GLU A 81 1.60 -12.59 9.41
CA GLU A 81 1.43 -13.77 10.28
C GLU A 81 1.34 -15.07 9.46
N TYR A 82 0.62 -15.03 8.34
CA TYR A 82 0.50 -16.16 7.43
C TYR A 82 1.86 -16.56 6.85
N PHE A 83 2.67 -15.60 6.43
CA PHE A 83 4.04 -15.87 5.99
C PHE A 83 4.90 -16.47 7.11
N GLN A 84 4.79 -15.96 8.34
CA GLN A 84 5.56 -16.48 9.47
C GLN A 84 5.22 -17.96 9.77
N ARG A 85 3.94 -18.33 9.68
CA ARG A 85 3.47 -19.70 9.98
C ARG A 85 3.71 -20.68 8.85
N PHE A 86 3.41 -20.28 7.61
CA PHE A 86 3.34 -21.21 6.47
C PHE A 86 4.46 -20.99 5.45
N ARG A 87 5.27 -19.95 5.61
CA ARG A 87 6.32 -19.54 4.65
C ARG A 87 5.79 -19.31 3.23
N ARG A 88 4.51 -18.99 3.10
CA ARG A 88 3.83 -18.63 1.86
C ARG A 88 3.59 -17.13 1.85
N ALA A 89 4.19 -16.44 0.88
CA ALA A 89 4.03 -14.99 0.77
C ALA A 89 2.68 -14.65 0.13
N THR A 90 1.94 -13.75 0.77
CA THR A 90 0.80 -13.04 0.19
C THR A 90 1.17 -11.56 0.11
N HIS A 91 0.71 -10.85 -0.91
CA HIS A 91 1.08 -9.45 -1.13
C HIS A 91 -0.14 -8.57 -1.06
N VAL A 92 -0.15 -7.68 -0.06
CA VAL A 92 -1.17 -6.65 0.10
C VAL A 92 -0.64 -5.36 -0.52
N THR A 93 -1.39 -4.79 -1.46
CA THR A 93 -0.99 -3.57 -2.18
C THR A 93 -2.13 -2.55 -2.15
N PRO A 94 -1.82 -1.24 -2.24
CA PRO A 94 -2.86 -0.22 -2.40
C PRO A 94 -3.79 -0.50 -3.57
N LYS A 95 -3.27 -1.06 -4.67
CA LYS A 95 -4.09 -1.48 -5.82
C LYS A 95 -5.14 -2.53 -5.45
N SER A 96 -4.79 -3.50 -4.59
CA SER A 96 -5.76 -4.48 -4.10
C SER A 96 -6.86 -3.85 -3.26
N TYR A 97 -6.54 -2.78 -2.52
CA TYR A 97 -7.52 -2.04 -1.71
C TYR A 97 -8.47 -1.22 -2.60
N LEU A 98 -7.95 -0.60 -3.65
CA LEU A 98 -8.74 0.19 -4.60
C LEU A 98 -9.64 -0.66 -5.51
N ASN A 99 -9.30 -1.93 -5.71
CA ASN A 99 -10.08 -2.87 -6.51
C ASN A 99 -11.19 -3.58 -5.73
N PHE A 100 -11.17 -3.46 -4.40
CA PHE A 100 -12.17 -4.04 -3.52
C PHE A 100 -13.38 -3.10 -3.44
#